data_AF-E9Q036-F1
#
_entry.id   AF-E9Q036-F1
#
_cell.length_a   1.000
_cell.length_b   1.000
_cell.length_c   1.000
_cell.angle_alpha   90.00
_cell.angle_beta   90.00
_cell.angle_gamma   90.00
#
_symmetry.space_group_name_H-M   'P 1'
#
loop_
_entity.id
_entity.type
_entity.pdbx_description
1 polymer ?
#
loop_
_entity_poly.entity_id
_entity_poly.type
_entity_poly.pdbx_seq_one_letter_code
_entity_poly.pdbx_strand_id
1 'polypeptide(L)'
;MFPYFIMLIFCGIPLFFMELSFGQFASQGCLGVWRISPMFKGVGYGMMVVSTYIGIYYNVVICIAFYYFFSSMTHVLPWAYCNNPWNTPDCAGVLDASNLTNGSRPAALSGNLSHL
;
A
#
# COMPACT_ATOMS: atom_id res chain seq x y z
N MET A 1 -4.27 1.56 21.41
CA MET A 1 -2.99 2.26 21.72
C MET A 1 -2.25 1.63 22.88
N PHE A 2 -2.89 1.41 24.05
CA PHE A 2 -2.25 0.77 25.19
C PHE A 2 -1.48 -0.55 24.89
N PRO A 3 -2.06 -1.56 24.18
CA PRO A 3 -1.32 -2.78 23.84
C PRO A 3 -0.17 -2.54 22.86
N TYR A 4 -0.29 -1.56 21.96
CA TYR A 4 0.76 -1.19 21.01
C TYR A 4 1.99 -0.65 21.75
N PHE A 5 1.81 0.25 22.72
CA PHE A 5 2.91 0.80 23.51
C PHE A 5 3.63 -0.27 24.34
N ILE A 6 2.90 -1.20 24.94
CA ILE A 6 3.49 -2.32 25.69
C ILE A 6 4.36 -3.18 24.76
N MET A 7 3.83 -3.62 23.62
CA MET A 7 4.59 -4.44 22.67
C MET A 7 5.78 -3.67 22.08
N LEU A 8 5.65 -2.37 21.84
CA LEU A 8 6.74 -1.54 21.35
C LEU A 8 7.87 -1.43 22.38
N ILE A 9 7.56 -1.19 23.65
CA ILE A 9 8.58 -1.03 24.71
C ILE A 9 9.26 -2.36 25.03
N PHE A 10 8.50 -3.45 25.16
CA PHE A 10 9.05 -4.74 25.59
C PHE A 10 9.60 -5.62 24.46
N CYS A 11 9.12 -5.45 23.23
CA CYS A 11 9.54 -6.29 22.09
C CYS A 11 10.20 -5.46 20.98
N GLY A 12 9.57 -4.37 20.54
CA GLY A 12 10.07 -3.54 19.44
C GLY A 12 11.43 -2.90 19.72
N ILE A 13 11.54 -2.11 20.80
CA ILE A 13 12.77 -1.41 21.17
C ILE A 13 13.92 -2.40 21.42
N PRO A 14 13.76 -3.49 22.19
CA PRO A 14 14.83 -4.46 22.42
C PRO A 14 15.29 -5.16 21.14
N LEU A 15 14.37 -5.56 20.25
CA LEU A 15 14.73 -6.21 18.99
C LEU A 15 15.51 -5.26 18.06
N PHE A 16 15.05 -4.02 17.93
CA PHE A 16 15.72 -3.00 17.13
C PHE A 16 17.13 -2.68 17.68
N PHE A 17 17.25 -2.54 19.00
CA PHE A 17 18.55 -2.32 19.64
C PHE A 17 19.51 -3.49 19.45
N MET A 18 19.01 -4.72 19.57
CA MET A 18 19.81 -5.93 19.33
C MET A 18 20.30 -6.00 17.88
N GLU A 19 19.43 -5.73 16.91
CA GLU A 19 19.78 -5.72 15.48
C GLU A 19 20.81 -4.64 15.15
N LEU A 20 20.62 -3.41 15.65
CA LEU A 20 21.58 -2.32 15.45
C LEU A 20 22.94 -2.63 16.08
N SER A 21 22.95 -3.09 17.33
CA SER A 21 24.20 -3.42 18.05
C SER A 21 24.94 -4.56 17.34
N PHE A 22 24.21 -5.56 16.85
CA PHE A 22 24.78 -6.67 16.09
C PHE A 22 25.33 -6.23 14.73
N GLY A 23 24.61 -5.35 14.01
CA GLY A 23 25.08 -4.75 12.76
C GLY A 23 26.34 -3.91 12.95
N GLN A 24 26.39 -3.09 14.02
CA GLN A 24 27.55 -2.27 14.36
C GLN A 24 28.77 -3.12 14.76
N PHE A 25 28.59 -4.15 15.59
CA PHE A 25 29.68 -5.03 16.02
C PHE A 25 30.24 -5.87 14.87
N ALA A 26 29.36 -6.43 14.03
CA ALA A 26 29.79 -7.26 12.93
C ALA A 26 30.45 -6.44 11.82
N SER A 27 30.05 -5.17 11.61
CA SER A 27 30.57 -4.28 10.54
C SER A 27 30.61 -4.97 9.17
N GLN A 28 29.67 -5.88 8.93
CA GLN A 28 29.55 -6.69 7.72
C GLN A 28 28.08 -6.66 7.30
N GLY A 29 27.82 -6.84 6.00
CA GLY A 29 26.44 -6.90 5.49
C GLY A 29 25.67 -8.13 5.98
N CYS A 30 24.38 -8.18 5.67
CA CYS A 30 23.43 -9.21 6.14
C CYS A 30 23.85 -10.66 5.84
N LEU A 31 24.70 -10.88 4.84
CA LEU A 31 25.27 -12.21 4.52
C LEU A 31 26.62 -12.48 5.20
N GLY A 32 27.42 -11.43 5.43
CA GLY A 32 28.75 -11.55 6.03
C GLY A 32 28.72 -11.73 7.55
N VAL A 33 27.70 -11.15 8.20
CA VAL A 33 27.39 -11.28 9.63
C VAL A 33 27.31 -12.74 10.10
N TRP A 34 26.68 -13.63 9.31
CA TRP A 34 26.45 -15.03 9.70
C TRP A 34 27.68 -15.93 9.54
N ARG A 35 28.86 -15.37 9.27
CA ARG A 35 30.13 -16.13 9.32
C ARG A 35 30.48 -16.58 10.75
N ILE A 36 29.91 -15.95 11.77
CA ILE A 36 30.13 -16.31 13.17
C ILE A 36 29.45 -17.63 13.57
N SER A 37 28.31 -17.97 12.92
CA SER A 37 27.57 -19.21 13.13
C SER A 37 26.96 -19.72 11.80
N PRO A 38 27.60 -20.69 11.13
CA PRO A 38 27.19 -21.13 9.79
C PRO A 38 25.79 -21.76 9.75
N MET A 39 25.25 -22.21 10.89
CA MET A 39 23.90 -22.75 11.02
C MET A 39 22.81 -21.72 10.68
N PHE A 40 23.06 -20.42 10.93
CA PHE A 40 22.08 -19.35 10.71
C PHE A 40 22.27 -18.61 9.38
N LYS A 41 23.16 -19.09 8.51
CA LYS A 41 23.42 -18.48 7.19
C LYS A 41 22.16 -18.35 6.32
N GLY A 42 21.19 -19.27 6.50
CA GLY A 42 19.89 -19.22 5.82
C GLY A 42 19.05 -17.98 6.15
N VAL A 43 19.19 -17.42 7.37
CA VAL A 43 18.47 -16.21 7.79
C VAL A 43 18.89 -15.02 6.93
N GLY A 44 20.20 -14.86 6.67
CA GLY A 44 20.72 -13.79 5.82
C GLY A 44 20.19 -13.86 4.38
N TYR A 45 20.12 -15.06 3.79
CA TYR A 45 19.51 -15.22 2.46
C TYR A 45 18.02 -14.91 2.47
N GLY A 46 17.29 -15.34 3.50
CA GLY A 46 15.88 -15.01 3.69
C GLY A 46 15.64 -13.49 3.76
N MET A 47 16.46 -12.77 4.54
CA MET A 47 16.40 -11.31 4.62
C MET A 47 16.60 -10.64 3.26
N MET A 48 17.53 -11.13 2.42
CA MET A 48 17.75 -10.59 1.08
C MET A 48 16.56 -10.81 0.14
N VAL A 49 15.97 -12.01 0.16
CA VAL A 49 14.79 -12.33 -0.67
C VAL A 49 13.59 -11.49 -0.24
N VAL A 50 13.31 -11.40 1.07
CA VAL A 50 12.21 -10.59 1.61
C VAL A 50 12.41 -9.12 1.28
N SER A 51 13.63 -8.59 1.44
CA SER A 51 13.94 -7.18 1.09
C SER A 51 13.72 -6.90 -0.40
N THR A 52 14.07 -7.85 -1.27
CA THR A 52 13.85 -7.72 -2.72
C THR A 52 12.36 -7.73 -3.05
N TYR A 53 11.59 -8.62 -2.44
CA TYR A 53 10.14 -8.71 -2.65
C TYR A 53 9.42 -7.44 -2.20
N ILE A 54 9.75 -6.95 -0.98
CA ILE A 54 9.25 -5.68 -0.45
C ILE A 54 9.64 -4.54 -1.38
N GLY A 55 10.89 -4.49 -1.86
CA GLY A 55 11.35 -3.47 -2.80
C GLY A 55 10.52 -3.41 -4.07
N ILE A 56 10.24 -4.55 -4.71
CA ILE A 56 9.42 -4.60 -5.93
C ILE A 56 7.99 -4.10 -5.64
N TYR A 57 7.36 -4.60 -4.58
CA TYR A 57 5.98 -4.22 -4.20
C TYR A 57 5.86 -2.73 -3.87
N TYR A 58 6.77 -2.17 -3.06
CA TYR A 58 6.71 -0.77 -2.65
C TYR A 58 6.98 0.19 -3.81
N ASN A 59 7.87 -0.15 -4.75
CA ASN A 59 8.09 0.70 -5.92
C ASN A 59 6.83 0.84 -6.78
N VAL A 60 6.00 -0.20 -6.91
CA VAL A 60 4.72 -0.11 -7.62
C VAL A 60 3.78 0.90 -6.94
N VAL A 61 3.66 0.85 -5.62
CA VAL A 61 2.84 1.81 -4.85
C VAL A 61 3.35 3.24 -5.01
N ILE A 62 4.67 3.43 -4.99
CA ILE A 62 5.30 4.74 -5.21
C ILE A 62 5.01 5.26 -6.62
N CYS A 63 5.11 4.41 -7.65
CA CYS A 63 4.77 4.78 -9.02
C CYS A 63 3.30 5.22 -9.14
N ILE A 64 2.38 4.50 -8.51
CA ILE A 64 0.96 4.87 -8.47
C ILE A 64 0.77 6.21 -7.75
N ALA A 65 1.44 6.42 -6.61
CA ALA A 65 1.37 7.69 -5.88
C ALA A 65 1.89 8.87 -6.72
N PHE A 66 3.02 8.70 -7.44
CA PHE A 66 3.55 9.71 -8.35
C PHE A 66 2.59 9.98 -9.52
N TYR A 67 1.98 8.94 -10.10
CA TYR A 67 0.99 9.10 -11.16
C TYR A 67 -0.19 9.97 -10.68
N TYR A 68 -0.77 9.66 -9.51
CA TYR A 68 -1.87 10.46 -8.94
C TYR A 68 -1.41 11.85 -8.51
N PHE A 69 -0.18 12.02 -8.04
CA PHE A 69 0.39 13.32 -7.69
C PHE A 69 0.44 14.26 -8.89
N PHE A 70 1.00 13.82 -10.02
CA PHE A 70 1.03 14.64 -11.24
C PHE A 70 -0.37 14.80 -11.85
N SER A 71 -1.20 13.77 -11.81
CA SER A 71 -2.60 13.85 -12.25
C SER A 71 -3.45 14.80 -11.41
N SER A 72 -3.02 15.16 -10.20
CA SER A 72 -3.70 16.14 -9.35
C SER A 72 -3.31 17.58 -9.67
N MET A 73 -2.32 17.83 -10.53
CA MET A 73 -1.91 19.18 -10.92
C MET A 73 -2.80 19.78 -12.03
N THR A 74 -4.01 19.25 -12.21
CA THR A 74 -5.01 19.76 -13.14
C THR A 74 -6.08 20.57 -12.38
N HIS A 75 -6.70 21.55 -13.05
CA HIS A 75 -7.73 22.41 -12.44
C HIS A 75 -8.97 21.61 -11.99
N VAL A 76 -9.32 20.56 -12.73
CA VAL A 76 -10.38 19.61 -12.36
C VAL A 76 -9.76 18.23 -12.33
N LEU A 77 -9.99 17.49 -11.23
CA LEU A 77 -9.45 16.15 -11.05
C LEU A 77 -10.15 15.18 -11.99
N PRO A 78 -9.43 14.28 -12.67
CA PRO A 78 -10.02 13.41 -13.69
C PRO A 78 -10.98 12.36 -13.11
N TRP A 79 -10.89 12.08 -11.81
CA TRP A 79 -11.83 11.21 -11.08
C TRP A 79 -13.03 11.97 -10.46
N ALA A 80 -13.22 13.26 -10.77
CA ALA A 80 -14.36 14.04 -10.28
C ALA A 80 -15.65 13.81 -11.10
N TYR A 81 -15.53 13.36 -12.35
CA TYR A 81 -16.65 13.18 -13.30
C TYR A 81 -16.59 11.81 -13.99
N CYS A 82 -17.73 11.36 -14.53
CA CYS A 82 -17.86 10.04 -15.15
C CYS A 82 -17.67 10.00 -16.69
N ASN A 83 -17.26 11.10 -17.31
CA ASN A 83 -17.02 11.22 -18.74
C ASN A 83 -15.59 10.85 -19.19
N ASN A 84 -15.11 9.66 -18.81
CA ASN A 84 -13.79 9.16 -19.22
C ASN A 84 -13.90 7.81 -19.95
N PRO A 85 -12.98 7.49 -20.87
CA PRO A 85 -13.05 6.25 -21.66
C PRO A 85 -12.85 4.97 -20.85
N TRP A 86 -12.33 5.06 -19.62
CA TRP A 86 -12.14 3.94 -18.71
C TRP A 86 -13.33 3.70 -17.77
N ASN A 87 -14.40 4.50 -17.86
CA ASN A 87 -15.54 4.37 -16.96
C ASN A 87 -16.58 3.36 -17.46
N THR A 88 -17.21 2.67 -16.51
CA THR A 88 -18.34 1.76 -16.72
C THR A 88 -19.68 2.51 -16.61
N PRO A 89 -20.79 1.91 -17.10
CA PRO A 89 -22.13 2.54 -17.02
C PRO A 89 -22.61 2.77 -15.58
N ASP A 90 -22.05 2.06 -14.59
CA ASP A 90 -22.36 2.23 -13.16
C ASP A 90 -21.56 3.36 -12.48
N CYS A 91 -20.88 4.21 -13.25
CA CYS A 91 -20.10 5.32 -12.71
C CYS A 91 -21.02 6.45 -12.21
N ALA A 92 -20.87 6.84 -10.94
CA ALA A 92 -21.54 8.00 -10.35
C ALA A 92 -20.51 9.05 -9.89
N GLY A 93 -20.42 10.16 -10.62
CA GLY A 93 -19.48 11.25 -10.34
C GLY A 93 -20.04 12.21 -9.28
N VAL A 94 -19.15 12.80 -8.46
CA VAL A 94 -19.55 13.77 -7.43
C VAL A 94 -20.18 15.03 -8.06
N LEU A 95 -19.66 15.47 -9.21
CA LEU A 95 -20.19 16.62 -9.96
C LEU A 95 -21.38 16.25 -10.87
N ASP A 96 -21.54 14.98 -11.23
CA ASP A 96 -22.73 14.49 -11.96
C ASP A 96 -23.94 14.35 -11.03
N ALA A 97 -23.72 13.93 -9.77
CA ALA A 97 -24.78 13.82 -8.77
C ALA A 97 -25.49 15.16 -8.47
N SER A 98 -24.79 16.30 -8.58
CA SER A 98 -25.41 17.63 -8.44
C SER A 98 -26.39 17.99 -9.56
N ASN A 99 -26.28 17.37 -10.74
CA ASN A 99 -27.28 17.51 -11.80
C ASN A 99 -28.47 16.55 -11.60
N LEU A 100 -28.29 15.43 -10.88
CA LEU A 100 -29.38 14.52 -10.52
C LEU A 100 -30.26 15.04 -9.37
N THR A 101 -29.82 16.01 -8.57
CA THR A 101 -30.67 16.62 -7.53
C THR A 101 -31.80 17.52 -8.08
N ASN A 102 -31.78 17.88 -9.37
CA ASN A 102 -32.90 18.57 -10.04
C ASN A 102 -33.85 17.62 -10.79
N GLY A 103 -33.56 16.31 -10.79
CA GLY A 103 -34.39 15.28 -11.41
C GLY A 103 -34.77 14.25 -10.36
N SER A 104 -35.99 14.34 -9.86
CA SER A 104 -36.59 13.29 -9.03
C SER A 104 -36.43 11.92 -9.69
N ARG A 105 -35.65 11.01 -9.09
CA ARG A 105 -35.98 9.58 -8.80
C ARG A 105 -34.78 8.77 -8.25
N PRO A 106 -35.07 7.66 -7.52
CA PRO A 106 -34.31 7.23 -6.36
C PRO A 106 -33.22 6.21 -6.64
N ALA A 107 -32.42 5.98 -5.59
CA ALA A 107 -31.46 4.91 -5.40
C ALA A 107 -31.86 3.57 -6.06
N ALA A 108 -30.83 2.92 -6.61
CA ALA A 108 -30.83 1.58 -7.13
C ALA A 108 -31.75 0.61 -6.38
N LEU A 109 -32.60 -0.11 -7.14
CA LEU A 109 -33.08 -1.42 -6.72
C LEU A 109 -33.33 -2.33 -7.93
N SER A 110 -32.85 -3.57 -7.77
CA SER A 110 -33.10 -4.78 -8.55
C SER A 110 -32.35 -4.83 -9.90
N GLY A 111 -31.29 -5.62 -10.06
CA GLY A 111 -31.20 -6.99 -9.59
C GLY A 111 -32.13 -7.90 -10.40
N ASN A 112 -31.60 -8.35 -11.54
CA ASN A 112 -31.85 -9.65 -12.16
C ASN A 112 -33.13 -9.91 -12.98
N LEU A 113 -32.83 -10.51 -14.14
CA LEU A 113 -33.49 -11.65 -14.78
C LEU A 113 -34.81 -11.48 -15.55
N SER A 114 -34.71 -11.95 -16.80
CA SER A 114 -35.71 -12.68 -17.58
C SER A 114 -36.90 -11.93 -18.19
N HIS A 115 -37.02 -12.18 -19.51
CA HIS A 115 -38.27 -12.27 -20.26
C HIS A 115 -38.75 -11.01 -21.00
N LEU A 116 -38.08 -10.68 -22.11
CA LEU A 116 -38.60 -10.73 -23.50
C LEU A 116 -37.62 -10.05 -24.46
#